data_AF-A0A1I0QES6-F1
#
_entry.id   AF-A0A1I0QES6-F1
#
_cell.length_a   1.000
_cell.length_b   1.000
_cell.length_c   1.000
_cell.angle_alpha   90.00
_cell.angle_beta   90.00
_cell.angle_gamma   90.00
#
_symmetry.space_group_name_H-M   'P 1'
#
loop_
_entity.id
_entity.type
_entity.pdbx_description
1 polymer ?
#
loop_
_entity_poly.entity_id
_entity_poly.type
_entity_poly.pdbx_seq_one_letter_code
_entity_poly.pdbx_strand_id
1 'polypeptide(L)'
;MKRIIGCALVALLALISCDKANISNCAEVKIVEQICGQYVLQVVSGNLDGKLTDGWKSAYDEKVYDNVFFTYMPCESNLPDDPSETFFVKAVAEREEGNCAVCLALLASRPETSIAIEVVPFCESNGVVD
;
A
#
# COMPACT_ATOMS: atom_id res chain seq x y z
N MET A 1 -62.14 9.02 -11.49
CA MET A 1 -61.06 9.93 -11.97
C MET A 1 -60.02 10.07 -10.86
N LYS A 2 -58.88 9.37 -11.01
CA LYS A 2 -57.49 9.91 -11.03
C LYS A 2 -57.05 10.55 -9.69
N ARG A 3 -56.42 9.82 -8.75
CA ARG A 3 -54.99 9.41 -8.67
C ARG A 3 -53.99 10.57 -8.81
N ILE A 4 -53.74 11.38 -7.77
CA ILE A 4 -52.51 12.21 -7.65
C ILE A 4 -52.22 12.57 -6.17
N ILE A 5 -51.80 11.64 -5.32
CA ILE A 5 -51.10 11.99 -4.06
C ILE A 5 -50.06 10.90 -3.79
N GLY A 6 -48.92 10.99 -4.44
CA GLY A 6 -47.88 9.98 -4.34
C GLY A 6 -46.64 10.35 -5.14
N CYS A 7 -46.09 11.55 -4.93
CA CYS A 7 -44.85 11.97 -5.58
C CYS A 7 -43.96 12.89 -4.73
N ALA A 8 -44.19 13.01 -3.42
CA ALA A 8 -43.44 13.96 -2.58
C ALA A 8 -42.35 13.33 -1.70
N LEU A 9 -42.21 11.99 -1.65
CA LEU A 9 -41.28 11.32 -0.71
C LEU A 9 -40.01 10.73 -1.35
N VAL A 10 -39.83 10.82 -2.67
CA VAL A 10 -38.74 10.11 -3.38
C VAL A 10 -37.54 11.03 -3.71
N ALA A 11 -37.67 12.35 -3.53
CA ALA A 11 -36.67 13.31 -3.97
C ALA A 11 -35.52 13.60 -2.98
N LEU A 12 -35.58 13.08 -1.74
CA LEU A 12 -34.53 13.34 -0.72
C LEU A 12 -33.45 12.25 -0.59
N LEU A 13 -33.48 11.20 -1.41
CA LEU A 13 -32.51 10.10 -1.35
C LEU A 13 -31.31 10.27 -2.31
N ALA A 14 -31.19 11.39 -3.02
CA ALA A 14 -30.23 11.55 -4.11
C ALA A 14 -28.90 12.25 -3.76
N LEU A 15 -28.61 12.58 -2.50
CA LEU A 15 -27.40 13.35 -2.14
C LEU A 15 -26.33 12.57 -1.37
N ILE A 16 -26.42 11.24 -1.27
CA ILE A 16 -25.31 10.42 -0.77
C ILE A 16 -24.61 9.79 -1.99
N SER A 17 -24.12 10.63 -2.90
CA SER A 17 -23.06 10.20 -3.82
C SER A 17 -21.78 10.20 -3.01
N CYS A 18 -21.55 9.08 -2.32
CA CYS A 18 -20.22 8.78 -1.79
C CYS A 18 -19.37 8.46 -3.02
N ASP A 19 -18.74 9.49 -3.60
CA ASP A 19 -17.64 9.26 -4.52
C ASP A 19 -16.60 8.47 -3.72
N LYS A 20 -16.55 7.15 -3.96
CA LYS A 20 -15.35 6.39 -3.67
C LYS A 20 -14.30 7.00 -4.59
N ALA A 21 -13.59 8.00 -4.07
CA ALA A 21 -12.36 8.48 -4.65
C ALA A 21 -11.57 7.23 -5.05
N ASN A 22 -11.24 7.16 -6.34
CA ASN A 22 -10.41 6.10 -6.89
C ASN A 22 -9.17 6.06 -6.01
N ILE A 23 -9.06 5.02 -5.19
CA ILE A 23 -7.98 4.87 -4.23
C ILE A 23 -6.72 4.81 -5.10
N SER A 24 -5.90 5.86 -5.04
CA SER A 24 -4.58 5.78 -5.64
C SER A 24 -3.90 4.60 -4.97
N ASN A 25 -3.55 3.58 -5.77
CA ASN A 25 -2.81 2.40 -5.33
C ASN A 25 -1.37 2.79 -5.03
N CYS A 26 -1.20 3.72 -4.09
CA CYS A 26 0.03 4.40 -3.81
C CYS A 26 0.08 4.73 -2.33
N ALA A 27 1.20 4.40 -1.71
CA ALA A 27 1.46 4.66 -0.32
C ALA A 27 2.87 5.21 -0.13
N GLU A 28 2.98 6.08 0.86
CA GLU A 28 4.26 6.40 1.46
C GLU A 28 4.58 5.30 2.48
N VAL A 29 5.80 4.79 2.41
CA VAL A 29 6.27 3.68 3.22
C VAL A 29 7.64 3.99 3.81
N LYS A 30 8.01 3.24 4.85
CA LYS A 30 9.39 3.19 5.37
C LYS A 30 9.82 1.74 5.57
N ILE A 31 11.12 1.50 5.55
CA ILE A 31 11.69 0.18 5.83
C ILE A 31 11.65 -0.06 7.34
N VAL A 32 11.11 -1.21 7.75
CA VAL A 32 11.13 -1.68 9.14
C VAL A 32 12.21 -2.75 9.32
N GLU A 33 12.29 -3.67 8.39
CA GLU A 33 13.27 -4.75 8.40
C GLU A 33 13.67 -5.09 6.97
N GLN A 34 14.96 -5.34 6.74
CA GLN A 34 15.46 -5.79 5.45
C GLN A 34 16.51 -6.88 5.60
N ILE A 35 16.45 -7.89 4.73
CA ILE A 35 17.54 -8.86 4.56
C ILE A 35 17.54 -9.35 3.12
N CYS A 36 18.65 -9.16 2.41
CA CYS A 36 18.87 -9.86 1.14
C CYS A 36 17.73 -9.68 0.11
N GLY A 37 17.27 -8.44 -0.09
CA GLY A 37 16.19 -8.12 -1.04
C GLY A 37 14.78 -8.42 -0.51
N GLN A 38 14.65 -8.96 0.71
CA GLN A 38 13.39 -9.09 1.44
C GLN A 38 13.19 -7.88 2.32
N TYR A 39 12.01 -7.28 2.22
CA TYR A 39 11.67 -6.07 2.96
C TYR A 39 10.36 -6.25 3.69
N VAL A 40 10.33 -5.76 4.92
CA VAL A 40 9.10 -5.43 5.63
C VAL A 40 8.95 -3.93 5.60
N LEU A 41 7.89 -3.47 4.96
CA LEU A 41 7.58 -2.06 4.80
C LEU A 41 6.37 -1.72 5.68
N GLN A 42 6.45 -0.57 6.36
CA GLN A 42 5.31 0.01 7.07
C GLN A 42 4.72 1.14 6.24
N VAL A 43 3.41 1.09 6.01
CA VAL A 43 2.66 2.20 5.42
C VAL A 43 2.55 3.33 6.44
N VAL A 44 3.05 4.51 6.09
CA VAL A 44 2.95 5.72 6.93
C VAL A 44 1.81 6.63 6.48
N SER A 45 1.53 6.66 5.17
CA SER A 45 0.41 7.43 4.59
C SER A 45 -0.03 6.82 3.25
N GLY A 46 -1.23 7.15 2.78
CA GLY A 46 -1.80 6.62 1.54
C GLY A 46 -2.49 5.26 1.73
N ASN A 47 -2.67 4.52 0.63
CA ASN A 47 -3.37 3.24 0.64
C ASN A 47 -2.81 2.32 -0.46
N LEU A 48 -2.74 1.03 -0.18
CA LEU A 48 -2.43 -0.02 -1.14
C LEU A 48 -3.61 -0.98 -1.17
N ASP A 49 -4.06 -1.35 -2.36
CA ASP A 49 -5.07 -2.40 -2.52
C ASP A 49 -4.52 -3.70 -1.93
N GLY A 50 -5.02 -4.06 -0.76
CA GLY A 50 -4.56 -5.23 -0.03
C GLY A 50 -4.88 -5.12 1.46
N LYS A 51 -4.95 -6.27 2.13
CA LYS A 51 -5.06 -6.30 3.58
C LYS A 51 -3.66 -6.11 4.17
N LEU A 52 -3.39 -5.02 4.86
CA LEU A 52 -2.14 -4.87 5.61
C LEU A 52 -2.17 -5.76 6.86
N THR A 53 -0.98 -6.11 7.35
CA THR A 53 -0.84 -6.86 8.60
C THR A 53 -0.69 -5.89 9.77
N ASP A 54 -1.55 -6.05 10.77
CA ASP A 54 -1.45 -5.36 12.06
C ASP A 54 -0.92 -6.31 13.14
N GLY A 55 -0.23 -5.77 14.14
CA GLY A 55 0.29 -6.54 15.27
C GLY A 55 1.46 -7.46 14.94
N TRP A 56 2.18 -7.24 13.83
CA TRP A 56 3.35 -8.06 13.49
C TRP A 56 4.52 -7.73 14.41
N LYS A 57 5.09 -8.73 15.09
CA LYS A 57 6.29 -8.59 15.92
C LYS A 57 7.54 -8.86 15.10
N SER A 58 8.44 -7.89 14.99
CA SER A 58 9.74 -8.07 14.35
C SER A 58 10.62 -9.02 15.18
N ALA A 59 11.29 -9.95 14.51
CA ALA A 59 12.31 -10.78 15.14
C ALA A 59 13.66 -10.06 15.32
N TYR A 60 13.87 -8.93 14.63
CA TYR A 60 15.10 -8.15 14.69
C TYR A 60 15.14 -7.22 15.90
N ASP A 61 14.09 -6.43 16.13
CA ASP A 61 14.05 -5.42 17.19
C ASP A 61 12.98 -5.66 18.27
N GLU A 62 12.24 -6.77 18.16
CA GLU A 62 11.17 -7.19 19.05
C GLU A 62 9.98 -6.23 19.18
N LYS A 63 9.91 -5.18 18.35
CA LYS A 63 8.78 -4.25 18.37
C LYS A 63 7.60 -4.81 17.57
N VAL A 64 6.41 -4.33 17.94
CA VAL A 64 5.16 -4.64 17.25
C VAL A 64 4.84 -3.50 16.29
N TYR A 65 4.56 -3.85 15.05
CA TYR A 65 4.23 -2.91 13.98
C TYR A 65 2.85 -3.19 13.41
N ASP A 66 2.17 -2.09 13.07
CA ASP A 66 0.89 -2.09 12.37
C ASP A 66 1.05 -1.56 10.95
N ASN A 67 0.08 -1.86 10.08
CA ASN A 67 0.07 -1.45 8.68
C ASN A 67 1.32 -1.89 7.90
N VAL A 68 1.81 -3.10 8.17
CA VAL A 68 3.00 -3.65 7.50
C VAL A 68 2.65 -4.68 6.43
N PHE A 69 3.55 -4.82 5.46
CA PHE A 69 3.51 -5.89 4.47
C PHE A 69 4.91 -6.32 4.08
N PHE A 70 5.00 -7.52 3.54
CA PHE A 70 6.23 -8.10 3.03
C PHE A 70 6.36 -7.89 1.52
N THR A 71 7.55 -7.55 1.04
CA THR A 71 7.83 -7.48 -0.39
C THR A 71 9.24 -7.95 -0.71
N TYR A 72 9.46 -8.26 -1.98
CA TYR A 72 10.80 -8.42 -2.52
C TYR A 72 11.05 -7.26 -3.49
N MET A 73 12.22 -6.63 -3.39
CA MET A 73 12.62 -5.59 -4.34
C MET A 73 13.76 -6.07 -5.24
N PRO A 74 13.80 -5.63 -6.51
CA PRO A 74 14.93 -5.88 -7.39
C PRO A 74 16.16 -5.11 -6.91
N CYS A 75 17.35 -5.50 -7.36
CA CYS A 75 18.61 -4.99 -6.79
C CYS A 75 18.97 -3.58 -7.25
N GLU A 76 18.33 -3.09 -8.30
CA GLU A 76 18.43 -1.70 -8.77
C GLU A 76 17.16 -0.92 -8.41
N SER A 77 16.55 -1.20 -7.26
CA SER A 77 15.46 -0.38 -6.74
C SER A 77 15.99 0.99 -6.32
N ASN A 78 15.30 2.07 -6.72
CA ASN A 78 15.58 3.46 -6.32
C ASN A 78 15.18 3.71 -4.85
N LEU A 79 15.77 2.94 -3.93
CA LEU A 79 15.55 3.09 -2.50
C LEU A 79 16.33 4.31 -1.98
N PRO A 80 15.83 4.97 -0.92
CA PRO A 80 16.60 6.01 -0.24
C PRO A 80 17.90 5.43 0.35
N ASP A 81 18.95 6.24 0.34
CA ASP A 81 20.25 5.88 0.92
C ASP A 81 20.15 5.69 2.44
N ASP A 82 19.27 6.44 3.10
CA ASP A 82 18.94 6.30 4.51
C ASP A 82 17.67 5.45 4.69
N PRO A 83 17.76 4.25 5.31
CA PRO A 83 16.60 3.38 5.51
C PRO A 83 15.56 3.94 6.49
N SER A 84 15.88 5.01 7.21
CA SER A 84 14.93 5.72 8.08
C SER A 84 14.03 6.70 7.33
N GLU A 85 14.39 7.05 6.09
CA GLU A 85 13.59 7.91 5.22
C GLU A 85 12.37 7.18 4.66
N THR A 86 11.33 7.96 4.38
CA THR A 86 10.14 7.48 3.70
C THR A 86 10.28 7.61 2.19
N PHE A 87 9.59 6.76 1.45
CA PHE A 87 9.52 6.80 -0.01
C PHE A 87 8.15 6.31 -0.49
N PHE A 88 7.84 6.54 -1.76
CA PHE A 88 6.53 6.20 -2.32
C PHE A 88 6.59 4.91 -3.12
N VAL A 89 5.54 4.11 -2.99
CA VAL A 89 5.39 2.85 -3.71
C VAL A 89 3.98 2.72 -4.29
N LYS A 90 3.85 1.99 -5.39
CA LYS A 90 2.56 1.55 -5.93
C LYS A 90 2.46 0.04 -5.91
N ALA A 91 1.26 -0.49 -5.64
CA ALA A 91 1.00 -1.92 -5.76
C ALA A 91 0.90 -2.31 -7.25
N VAL A 92 1.59 -3.39 -7.63
CA VAL A 92 1.59 -3.94 -8.99
C VAL A 92 1.15 -5.40 -8.97
N ALA A 93 0.65 -5.90 -10.10
CA ALA A 93 0.16 -7.28 -10.19
C ALA A 93 1.30 -8.31 -10.14
N GLU A 94 2.47 -7.96 -10.68
CA GLU A 94 3.62 -8.84 -10.78
C GLU A 94 4.89 -8.05 -10.47
N ARG A 95 5.84 -8.70 -9.79
CA ARG A 95 7.14 -8.12 -9.46
C ARG A 95 8.06 -8.24 -10.67
N GLU A 96 8.79 -7.18 -10.98
CA GLU A 96 9.93 -7.29 -11.90
C GLU A 96 11.01 -8.20 -11.32
N GLU A 97 11.37 -9.25 -12.06
CA GLU A 97 12.45 -10.15 -11.68
C GLU A 97 13.77 -9.67 -12.29
N GLY A 98 14.74 -9.36 -11.42
CA GLY A 98 16.12 -9.07 -11.81
C GLY A 98 17.02 -10.29 -11.63
N ASN A 99 17.97 -10.50 -12.55
CA ASN A 99 19.04 -11.50 -12.41
C ASN A 99 20.13 -11.00 -11.44
N CYS A 100 19.80 -10.99 -10.15
CA CYS A 100 20.69 -10.53 -9.11
C CYS A 100 21.48 -11.64 -8.44
N ALA A 101 22.61 -11.28 -7.82
CA ALA A 101 23.21 -12.10 -6.78
C ALA A 101 22.19 -12.30 -5.65
N VAL A 102 21.75 -13.54 -5.47
CA VAL A 102 20.81 -13.92 -4.42
C VAL A 102 21.57 -14.26 -3.15
N CYS A 103 21.20 -13.63 -2.04
CA CYS A 103 21.60 -14.10 -0.73
C CYS A 103 20.52 -15.07 -0.22
N LEU A 104 20.96 -16.19 0.36
CA LEU A 104 20.07 -17.27 0.85
C LEU A 104 19.52 -17.00 2.26
N ALA A 105 19.87 -15.87 2.88
CA ALA A 105 19.32 -15.52 4.18
C ALA A 105 17.85 -15.11 4.04
N LEU A 106 17.05 -15.50 5.02
CA LEU A 106 15.62 -15.23 5.08
C LEU A 106 15.29 -14.46 6.35
N LEU A 107 14.25 -13.63 6.31
CA LEU A 107 13.70 -13.05 7.53
C LEU A 107 13.24 -14.17 8.47
N ALA A 108 13.58 -14.07 9.75
CA ALA A 108 13.16 -15.04 10.76
C ALA A 108 11.63 -15.01 10.99
N SER A 109 11.03 -13.83 10.79
CA SER A 109 9.59 -13.62 10.79
C SER A 109 9.22 -12.64 9.69
N ARG A 110 8.11 -12.87 8.98
CA ARG A 110 7.57 -11.92 8.00
C ARG A 110 6.06 -11.73 8.22
N PRO A 111 5.49 -10.57 7.88
CA PRO A 111 4.05 -10.38 7.83
C PRO A 111 3.35 -11.42 6.94
N GLU A 112 2.08 -11.73 7.24
CA GLU A 112 1.28 -12.66 6.45
C GLU A 112 1.00 -12.11 5.04
N THR A 113 0.81 -10.80 4.95
CA THR A 113 0.55 -10.13 3.68
C THR A 113 1.84 -9.91 2.91
N SER A 114 1.83 -10.31 1.63
CA SER A 114 2.84 -9.89 0.66
C SER A 114 2.22 -9.08 -0.47
N ILE A 115 2.91 -8.01 -0.87
CA ILE A 115 2.48 -7.12 -1.96
C ILE A 115 3.67 -6.90 -2.90
N ALA A 116 3.46 -7.11 -4.19
CA ALA A 116 4.42 -6.69 -5.21
C ALA A 116 4.30 -5.18 -5.43
N ILE A 117 5.43 -4.48 -5.41
CA ILE A 117 5.46 -3.01 -5.47
C ILE A 117 6.43 -2.49 -6.52
N GLU A 118 6.18 -1.27 -6.97
CA GLU A 118 7.08 -0.43 -7.75
C GLU A 118 7.39 0.84 -6.95
N VAL A 119 8.65 1.26 -6.87
CA VAL A 119 9.05 2.53 -6.24
C VAL A 119 8.78 3.68 -7.21
N VAL A 120 8.05 4.69 -6.75
CA VAL A 120 7.66 5.85 -7.56
C VAL A 120 8.16 7.15 -6.93
N PRO A 121 8.40 8.22 -7.71
CA PRO A 121 8.91 9.48 -7.16
C PRO A 121 7.91 10.21 -6.26
N PHE A 122 6.60 10.07 -6.51
CA PHE A 122 5.53 10.63 -5.68
C PHE A 122 4.19 9.91 -5.92
N CYS A 123 3.29 9.98 -4.94
CA CYS A 123 1.90 9.56 -5.10
C CYS A 123 1.06 10.68 -5.72
N GLU A 124 0.68 10.53 -6.98
CA GLU A 124 -0.33 11.39 -7.60
C GLU A 124 -1.68 11.18 -6.92
N SER A 125 -2.17 12.21 -6.22
CA SER A 125 -3.60 12.32 -5.94
C SER A 125 -4.27 12.69 -7.26
N ASN A 126 -4.74 11.70 -8.02
CA ASN A 126 -5.50 11.99 -9.24
C ASN A 126 -6.83 12.65 -8.84
N GLY A 127 -6.82 13.99 -8.82
CA GLY A 127 -7.97 14.85 -8.69
C GLY A 127 -7.91 15.89 -9.80
N VAL A 128 -8.64 15.60 -10.89
CA VAL A 128 -9.19 16.56 -11.86
C VAL A 128 -8.16 17.37 -12.66
N VAL A 129 -7.97 16.99 -13.93
CA VAL A 129 -7.63 17.97 -14.97
C VAL A 129 -8.89 18.83 -15.14
N ASP A 130 -8.82 20.11 -14.78
CA ASP A 130 -9.85 21.11 -15.09
C ASP A 130 -10.12 21.20 -16.61
#